data_AF-A0A532EAF6-F1
#
_entry.id   AF-A0A532EAF6-F1
#
_cell.length_a   1.000
_cell.length_b   1.000
_cell.length_c   1.000
_cell.angle_alpha   90.00
_cell.angle_beta   90.00
_cell.angle_gamma   90.00
#
_symmetry.space_group_name_H-M   'P 1'
#
loop_
_entity.id
_entity.type
_entity.pdbx_description
1 polymer ?
#
loop_
_entity_poly.entity_id
_entity_poly.type
_entity_poly.pdbx_seq_one_letter_code
_entity_poly.pdbx_strand_id
1 'polypeptide(L)'
;MSAIATPARQSTGGISARTVNRIVIYGLLALFALFYLMPLFVMLVTSFKTMDEIQNGNMLALPQAPTFAPWIRAWSEVCSGLTCVGMKGYFWNSIKMVVPAVIISTLLGALNGYVLTKWRFRGATLVFGLMLFACFIPFQSVLLPMATILGSLGRFGVKLQNVTGLTFGFGNPTVNLVFVHVVYGIGFTTLFFRNY
;
A
#
# COMPACT_ATOMS: atom_id res chain seq x y z
N MET A 1 74.20 21.46 22.14
CA MET A 1 73.11 20.87 21.33
C MET A 1 72.17 20.16 22.29
N SER A 2 71.04 20.77 22.64
CA SER A 2 70.03 20.17 23.52
C SER A 2 68.74 20.05 22.71
N ALA A 3 68.31 18.82 22.44
CA ALA A 3 67.11 18.55 21.66
C ALA A 3 65.88 18.77 22.53
N ILE A 4 65.06 19.76 22.17
CA ILE A 4 63.74 19.98 22.77
C ILE A 4 62.84 18.83 22.33
N ALA A 5 62.53 17.91 23.23
CA ALA A 5 61.56 16.86 23.01
C ALA A 5 60.15 17.49 22.92
N THR A 6 59.55 17.42 21.74
CA THR A 6 58.14 17.78 21.52
C THR A 6 57.25 16.80 22.29
N PRO A 7 56.33 17.24 23.16
CA PRO A 7 55.44 16.32 23.85
C PRO A 7 54.46 15.69 22.85
N ALA A 8 54.40 14.37 22.82
CA ALA A 8 53.40 13.63 22.05
C ALA A 8 52.01 14.00 22.58
N ARG A 9 51.16 14.53 21.69
CA ARG A 9 49.76 14.87 22.00
C ARG A 9 49.03 13.57 22.36
N GLN A 10 48.82 13.32 23.65
CA GLN A 10 47.99 12.23 24.13
C GLN A 10 46.56 12.43 23.61
N SER A 11 46.21 11.70 22.55
CA SER A 11 44.83 11.52 22.12
C SER A 11 44.13 10.69 23.20
N THR A 12 43.60 11.34 24.22
CA THR A 12 42.67 10.73 25.18
C THR A 12 41.52 10.11 24.38
N GLY A 13 41.46 8.78 24.36
CA GLY A 13 40.45 7.96 23.67
C GLY A 13 39.05 8.06 24.29
N GLY A 14 38.56 9.29 24.47
CA GLY A 14 37.17 9.55 24.86
C GLY A 14 36.26 9.35 23.66
N ILE A 15 35.14 8.64 23.85
CA ILE A 15 34.10 8.52 22.85
C ILE A 15 33.62 9.94 22.49
N SER A 16 33.81 10.34 21.22
CA SER A 16 33.36 11.66 20.76
C SER A 16 31.85 11.81 20.95
N ALA A 17 31.38 13.01 21.32
CA ALA A 17 29.96 13.34 21.40
C ALA A 17 29.18 12.96 20.12
N ARG A 18 29.85 13.00 18.95
CA ARG A 18 29.28 12.53 17.67
C ARG A 18 29.05 11.02 17.63
N THR A 19 29.94 10.23 18.23
CA THR A 19 29.83 8.77 18.31
C THR A 19 28.70 8.38 19.27
N VAL A 20 28.61 9.04 20.44
CA VAL A 20 27.48 8.85 21.37
C VAL A 20 26.15 9.16 20.70
N ASN A 21 26.03 10.29 20.01
CA ASN A 21 24.81 10.66 19.29
C ASN A 21 24.40 9.61 18.25
N ARG A 22 25.35 9.08 17.47
CA ARG A 22 25.07 8.02 16.49
C ARG A 22 24.60 6.73 17.15
N ILE A 23 25.23 6.32 18.27
CA ILE A 23 24.81 5.12 19.01
C ILE A 23 23.38 5.28 19.52
N VAL A 24 23.03 6.45 20.07
CA VAL A 24 21.66 6.73 20.54
C VAL A 24 20.66 6.69 19.38
N ILE A 25 20.96 7.36 18.27
CA ILE A 25 20.09 7.38 17.08
C ILE A 25 19.90 5.95 16.56
N TYR A 26 20.98 5.21 16.29
CA TYR A 26 20.87 3.85 15.75
C TYR A 26 20.23 2.88 16.74
N GLY A 27 20.47 3.04 18.04
CA GLY A 27 19.81 2.24 19.08
C GLY A 27 18.30 2.47 19.10
N LEU A 28 17.85 3.72 19.03
CA LEU A 28 16.43 4.06 18.93
C LEU A 28 15.81 3.55 17.62
N LEU A 29 16.49 3.74 16.48
CA LEU A 29 16.03 3.23 15.19
C LEU A 29 15.90 1.71 15.20
N ALA A 30 16.88 0.99 15.77
CA ALA A 30 16.83 -0.46 15.90
C ALA A 30 15.69 -0.92 16.83
N LEU A 31 15.48 -0.24 17.96
CA LEU A 31 14.37 -0.52 18.86
C LEU A 31 13.01 -0.36 18.15
N PHE A 32 12.80 0.77 17.45
CA PHE A 32 11.56 0.97 16.69
C PHE A 32 11.42 -0.05 15.56
N ALA A 33 12.49 -0.35 14.82
CA ALA A 33 12.46 -1.37 13.78
C ALA A 33 12.04 -2.74 14.33
N LEU A 34 12.63 -3.18 15.45
CA LEU A 34 12.25 -4.43 16.11
C LEU A 34 10.80 -4.43 16.58
N PHE A 35 10.35 -3.33 17.18
CA PHE A 35 8.96 -3.19 17.63
C PHE A 35 7.97 -3.30 16.46
N TYR A 36 8.22 -2.61 15.34
CA TYR A 36 7.37 -2.66 14.15
C TYR A 36 7.45 -4.00 13.41
N LEU A 37 8.61 -4.66 13.41
CA LEU A 37 8.79 -5.96 12.76
C LEU A 37 8.28 -7.13 13.60
N MET A 38 8.12 -6.97 14.92
CA MET A 38 7.65 -8.04 15.81
C MET A 38 6.30 -8.67 15.38
N PRO A 39 5.22 -7.91 15.08
CA PRO A 39 3.98 -8.51 14.60
C PRO A 39 4.14 -9.23 13.25
N LEU A 40 4.97 -8.70 12.34
CA LEU A 40 5.27 -9.34 11.06
C LEU A 40 6.02 -10.66 11.27
N PHE A 41 7.00 -10.67 12.19
CA PHE A 41 7.73 -11.86 12.57
C PHE A 41 6.79 -12.94 13.12
N VAL A 42 5.90 -12.58 14.05
CA VAL A 42 4.91 -13.51 14.60
C VAL A 42 3.99 -14.05 13.50
N MET A 43 3.50 -13.19 12.61
CA MET A 43 2.66 -13.60 11.48
C MET A 43 3.38 -14.60 10.56
N LEU A 44 4.64 -14.34 10.21
CA LEU A 44 5.43 -15.22 9.35
C LEU A 44 5.70 -16.56 10.04
N VAL A 45 6.17 -16.55 11.28
CA VAL A 45 6.45 -17.76 12.06
C VAL A 45 5.20 -18.61 12.23
N THR A 46 4.07 -17.99 12.59
CA THR A 46 2.79 -18.70 12.77
C THR A 46 2.21 -19.23 11.46
N SER A 47 2.49 -18.60 10.31
CA SER A 47 2.01 -19.09 9.00
C SER A 47 2.55 -20.47 8.61
N PHE A 48 3.67 -20.91 9.23
CA PHE A 48 4.29 -22.22 8.99
C PHE A 48 3.95 -23.26 10.07
N LYS A 49 3.21 -22.88 11.12
CA LYS A 49 2.85 -23.78 12.22
C LYS A 49 1.63 -24.64 11.87
N THR A 50 1.56 -25.82 12.46
CA THR A 50 0.34 -26.65 12.41
C THR A 50 -0.74 -26.08 13.34
N MET A 51 -2.00 -26.49 13.16
CA MET A 51 -3.09 -26.02 14.02
C MET A 51 -2.90 -26.43 15.49
N ASP A 52 -2.36 -27.63 15.73
CA ASP A 52 -2.07 -28.10 17.08
C ASP A 52 -1.00 -27.22 17.76
N GLU A 53 0.03 -26.81 17.02
CA GLU A 53 1.09 -25.94 17.54
C GLU A 53 0.58 -24.52 17.84
N ILE A 54 -0.33 -23.99 17.02
CA ILE A 54 -0.98 -22.70 17.26
C ILE A 54 -1.87 -22.76 18.52
N GLN A 55 -2.62 -23.86 18.72
CA GLN A 55 -3.50 -24.05 19.87
C GLN A 55 -2.73 -24.19 21.20
N ASN A 56 -1.48 -24.67 21.16
CA ASN A 56 -0.61 -24.78 22.32
C ASN A 56 -0.11 -23.42 22.86
N GLY A 57 -0.47 -22.28 22.24
CA GLY A 57 -0.36 -20.94 22.83
C GLY A 57 1.01 -20.26 22.73
N ASN A 58 2.05 -20.92 22.23
CA ASN A 58 3.37 -20.33 22.11
C ASN A 58 3.57 -19.63 20.76
N MET A 59 3.04 -18.41 20.62
CA MET A 59 3.07 -17.66 19.37
C MET A 59 4.47 -17.19 18.97
N LEU A 60 5.33 -16.85 19.93
CA LEU A 60 6.69 -16.32 19.71
C LEU A 60 7.75 -17.40 19.43
N ALA A 61 7.49 -18.66 19.80
CA ALA A 61 8.41 -19.75 19.49
C ALA A 61 8.52 -20.00 17.99
N LEU A 62 9.71 -20.42 17.54
CA LEU A 62 9.93 -20.90 16.19
C LEU A 62 9.11 -22.18 15.92
N PRO A 63 8.72 -22.44 14.66
CA PRO A 63 7.91 -23.61 14.32
C PRO A 63 8.70 -24.89 14.59
N GLN A 64 8.13 -25.83 15.34
CA GLN A 64 8.79 -27.12 15.59
C GLN A 64 8.79 -28.02 14.35
N ALA A 65 7.73 -27.95 13.55
CA ALA A 65 7.59 -28.68 12.30
C ALA A 65 7.07 -27.73 11.20
N PRO A 66 7.96 -26.92 10.58
CA PRO A 66 7.55 -25.96 9.56
C PRO A 66 6.90 -26.66 8.36
N THR A 67 5.69 -26.22 7.99
CA THR A 67 4.92 -26.81 6.90
C THR A 67 4.21 -25.75 6.05
N PHE A 68 4.03 -26.06 4.77
CA PHE A 68 3.25 -25.25 3.84
C PHE A 68 1.77 -25.68 3.77
N ALA A 69 1.36 -26.68 4.54
CA ALA A 69 -0.03 -27.14 4.56
C ALA A 69 -1.05 -26.01 4.86
N PRO A 70 -0.81 -25.08 5.82
CA PRO A 70 -1.70 -23.95 6.05
C PRO A 70 -1.85 -23.04 4.83
N TRP A 71 -0.76 -22.81 4.08
CA TRP A 71 -0.78 -21.99 2.86
C TRP A 71 -1.61 -22.64 1.75
N ILE A 72 -1.43 -23.94 1.53
CA ILE A 72 -2.20 -24.69 0.53
C ILE A 72 -3.69 -24.66 0.90
N ARG A 73 -4.03 -24.98 2.15
CA ARG A 73 -5.42 -24.93 2.64
C ARG A 73 -6.02 -23.53 2.51
N ALA A 74 -5.27 -22.48 2.85
CA ALA A 74 -5.71 -21.10 2.67
C ALA A 74 -6.00 -20.76 1.20
N TRP A 75 -5.16 -21.25 0.29
CA TRP A 75 -5.29 -20.98 -1.13
C TRP A 75 -6.49 -21.69 -1.79
N SER A 76 -6.75 -22.96 -1.43
CA SER A 76 -7.73 -23.81 -2.13
C SER A 76 -9.00 -24.16 -1.35
N GLU A 77 -8.96 -24.17 -0.02
CA GLU A 77 -9.97 -24.87 0.80
C GLU A 77 -10.64 -23.97 1.86
N VAL A 78 -10.04 -22.83 2.22
CA VAL A 78 -10.62 -21.95 3.24
C VAL A 78 -12.02 -21.46 2.83
N CYS A 79 -12.93 -21.51 3.81
CA CYS A 79 -14.29 -21.02 3.70
C CYS A 79 -14.36 -19.52 3.99
N SER A 80 -14.80 -18.75 2.99
CA SER A 80 -15.07 -17.32 3.09
C SER A 80 -16.58 -17.10 3.03
N GLY A 81 -17.23 -17.02 4.20
CA GLY A 81 -18.69 -16.98 4.29
C GLY A 81 -19.30 -18.35 3.95
N LEU A 82 -20.16 -18.41 2.92
CA LEU A 82 -20.87 -19.63 2.50
C LEU A 82 -20.08 -20.49 1.50
N THR A 83 -18.94 -20.01 1.00
CA THR A 83 -18.19 -20.67 -0.07
C THR A 83 -16.82 -21.13 0.39
N CYS A 84 -16.51 -22.41 0.19
CA CYS A 84 -15.23 -23.05 0.55
C CYS A 84 -14.38 -23.28 -0.69
N VAL A 85 -14.00 -22.17 -1.36
CA VAL A 85 -13.24 -22.20 -2.62
C VAL A 85 -11.80 -21.69 -2.45
N GLY A 86 -11.40 -21.37 -1.21
CA GLY A 86 -10.11 -20.78 -0.87
C GLY A 86 -9.96 -19.31 -1.30
N MET A 87 -8.78 -18.75 -1.05
CA MET A 87 -8.48 -17.34 -1.33
C MET A 87 -8.11 -17.03 -2.79
N LYS A 88 -7.83 -18.05 -3.61
CA LYS A 88 -7.36 -17.89 -5.00
C LYS A 88 -8.23 -16.97 -5.87
N GLY A 89 -9.57 -17.06 -5.73
CA GLY A 89 -10.51 -16.27 -6.52
C GLY A 89 -10.46 -14.78 -6.16
N TYR A 90 -10.42 -14.48 -4.86
CA TYR A 90 -10.31 -13.12 -4.35
C TYR A 90 -9.00 -12.47 -4.75
N PHE A 91 -7.89 -13.21 -4.68
CA PHE A 91 -6.58 -12.74 -5.13
C PHE A 91 -6.59 -12.31 -6.60
N TRP A 92 -7.13 -13.14 -7.49
CA TRP A 92 -7.23 -12.79 -8.91
C TRP A 92 -8.21 -11.66 -9.19
N ASN A 93 -9.29 -11.54 -8.43
CA ASN A 93 -10.20 -10.39 -8.54
C ASN A 93 -9.47 -9.08 -8.17
N SER A 94 -8.66 -9.09 -7.11
CA SER A 94 -7.83 -7.96 -6.73
C SER A 94 -6.81 -7.61 -7.82
N ILE A 95 -6.12 -8.59 -8.40
CA ILE A 95 -5.17 -8.32 -9.51
C ILE A 95 -5.88 -7.72 -10.72
N LYS A 96 -7.00 -8.34 -11.15
CA LYS A 96 -7.81 -7.87 -12.29
C LYS A 96 -8.34 -6.46 -12.09
N MET A 97 -8.46 -6.01 -10.84
CA MET A 97 -8.89 -4.67 -10.50
C MET A 97 -7.71 -3.69 -10.37
N VAL A 98 -6.67 -4.04 -9.61
CA VAL A 98 -5.56 -3.11 -9.30
C VAL A 98 -4.72 -2.81 -10.54
N VAL A 99 -4.39 -3.82 -11.34
CA VAL A 99 -3.50 -3.65 -12.52
C VAL A 99 -4.04 -2.61 -13.50
N PRO A 100 -5.27 -2.74 -14.05
CA PRO A 100 -5.79 -1.73 -14.95
C PRO A 100 -6.05 -0.39 -14.26
N ALA A 101 -6.49 -0.38 -12.99
CA ALA A 101 -6.74 0.87 -12.28
C ALA A 101 -5.46 1.71 -12.12
N VAL A 102 -4.34 1.07 -11.75
CA VAL A 102 -3.05 1.73 -11.61
C VAL A 102 -2.52 2.20 -12.96
N ILE A 103 -2.59 1.36 -14.01
CA ILE A 103 -2.10 1.73 -15.35
C ILE A 103 -2.86 2.97 -15.86
N ILE A 104 -4.20 2.94 -15.82
CA ILE A 104 -5.03 4.03 -16.35
C ILE A 104 -4.84 5.31 -15.53
N SER A 105 -4.89 5.23 -14.19
CA SER A 105 -4.73 6.41 -13.34
C SER A 105 -3.33 7.02 -13.43
N THR A 106 -2.29 6.20 -13.61
CA THR A 106 -0.91 6.66 -13.78
C THR A 106 -0.73 7.38 -15.11
N LEU A 107 -1.27 6.82 -16.22
CA LEU A 107 -1.22 7.48 -17.53
C LEU A 107 -1.96 8.82 -17.53
N LEU A 108 -3.18 8.85 -16.99
CA LEU A 108 -3.95 10.09 -16.86
C LEU A 108 -3.27 11.10 -15.93
N GLY A 109 -2.71 10.63 -14.82
CA GLY A 109 -1.95 11.44 -13.88
C GLY A 109 -0.71 12.06 -14.51
N ALA A 110 0.03 11.31 -15.33
CA ALA A 110 1.20 11.81 -16.03
C ALA A 110 0.84 12.90 -17.04
N LEU A 111 -0.24 12.72 -17.80
CA LEU A 111 -0.74 13.72 -18.73
C LEU A 111 -1.19 15.00 -18.00
N ASN A 112 -1.97 14.86 -16.93
CA ASN A 112 -2.43 16.00 -16.13
C ASN A 112 -1.26 16.72 -15.45
N GLY A 113 -0.30 15.97 -14.90
CA GLY A 113 0.89 16.52 -14.26
C GLY A 113 1.73 17.33 -15.24
N TYR A 114 1.96 16.79 -16.44
CA TYR A 114 2.66 17.50 -17.51
C TYR A 114 1.97 18.82 -17.88
N VAL A 115 0.65 18.80 -18.09
CA VAL A 115 -0.12 20.00 -18.45
C VAL A 115 -0.08 21.04 -17.32
N LEU A 116 -0.28 20.63 -16.07
CA LEU A 116 -0.27 21.55 -14.91
C LEU A 116 1.12 22.11 -14.57
N THR A 117 2.19 21.46 -15.01
CA THR A 117 3.57 21.95 -14.84
C THR A 117 4.01 22.83 -16.01
N LYS A 118 3.73 22.42 -17.25
CA LYS A 118 4.27 23.08 -18.46
C LYS A 118 3.35 24.12 -19.06
N TRP A 119 2.03 24.01 -18.92
CA TRP A 119 1.07 24.96 -19.49
C TRP A 119 0.50 25.90 -18.43
N ARG A 120 0.52 27.20 -18.72
CA ARG A 120 -0.08 28.23 -17.86
C ARG A 120 -1.43 28.68 -18.44
N PHE A 121 -2.50 27.99 -18.07
CA PHE A 121 -3.87 28.36 -18.44
C PHE A 121 -4.60 29.06 -17.27
N ARG A 122 -5.63 29.86 -17.61
CA ARG A 122 -6.44 30.57 -16.61
C ARG A 122 -7.21 29.54 -15.77
N GLY A 123 -6.96 29.51 -14.46
CA GLY A 123 -7.59 28.56 -13.52
C GLY A 123 -6.73 27.35 -13.13
N ALA A 124 -5.49 27.22 -13.62
CA ALA A 124 -4.60 26.10 -13.28
C ALA A 124 -4.39 25.92 -11.76
N THR A 125 -4.30 27.02 -11.00
CA THR A 125 -4.19 27.00 -9.54
C THR A 125 -5.42 26.40 -8.86
N LEU A 126 -6.62 26.69 -9.37
CA LEU A 126 -7.87 26.13 -8.83
C LEU A 126 -7.97 24.64 -9.12
N VAL A 127 -7.70 24.23 -10.37
CA VAL A 127 -7.70 22.81 -10.76
C VAL A 127 -6.73 22.02 -9.91
N PHE A 128 -5.51 22.52 -9.74
CA PHE A 128 -4.53 21.88 -8.86
C PHE A 128 -4.99 21.86 -7.40
N GLY A 129 -5.56 22.95 -6.89
CA GLY A 129 -6.10 23.02 -5.53
C GLY A 129 -7.20 21.98 -5.28
N LEU A 130 -8.11 21.77 -6.25
CA LEU A 130 -9.15 20.74 -6.17
C LEU A 130 -8.57 19.32 -6.18
N MET A 131 -7.54 19.06 -7.00
CA MET A 131 -6.85 17.76 -7.02
C MET A 131 -6.10 17.49 -5.71
N LEU A 132 -5.44 18.50 -5.15
CA LEU A 132 -4.77 18.42 -3.86
C LEU A 132 -5.78 18.17 -2.74
N PHE A 133 -6.93 18.86 -2.77
CA PHE A 133 -8.02 18.65 -1.81
C PHE A 133 -8.52 17.20 -1.84
N ALA A 134 -8.70 16.62 -3.04
CA ALA A 134 -9.11 15.23 -3.17
C ALA A 134 -8.15 14.24 -2.49
N CYS A 135 -6.84 14.54 -2.45
CA CYS A 135 -5.84 13.70 -1.79
C CYS A 135 -5.96 13.71 -0.24
N PHE A 136 -6.55 14.77 0.33
CA PHE A 136 -6.75 14.89 1.78
C PHE A 136 -8.08 14.28 2.25
N ILE A 137 -8.97 13.89 1.33
CA ILE A 137 -10.23 13.25 1.71
C ILE A 137 -9.91 11.86 2.27
N PRO A 138 -10.26 11.56 3.53
CA PRO A 138 -9.99 10.27 4.12
C PRO A 138 -10.81 9.19 3.39
N PHE A 139 -10.16 8.06 3.10
CA PHE A 139 -10.78 6.94 2.38
C PHE A 139 -12.11 6.50 3.01
N GLN A 140 -12.20 6.55 4.34
CA GLN A 140 -13.41 6.18 5.09
C GLN A 140 -14.62 7.06 4.74
N SER A 141 -14.43 8.36 4.47
CA SER A 141 -15.53 9.26 4.07
C SER A 141 -16.00 9.02 2.63
N VAL A 142 -15.14 8.47 1.78
CA VAL A 142 -15.45 8.20 0.37
C VAL A 142 -16.16 6.84 0.20
N LEU A 143 -16.00 5.92 1.15
CA LEU A 143 -16.47 4.55 1.03
C LEU A 143 -17.99 4.44 0.75
N LEU A 144 -18.83 5.17 1.50
CA LEU A 144 -20.28 5.13 1.30
C LEU A 144 -20.72 5.79 -0.02
N PRO A 145 -20.28 7.02 -0.36
CA PRO A 145 -20.53 7.60 -1.69
C PRO A 145 -20.03 6.73 -2.85
N MET A 146 -18.88 6.09 -2.69
CA MET A 146 -18.32 5.20 -3.70
C MET A 146 -19.20 3.96 -3.91
N ALA A 147 -19.73 3.37 -2.83
CA ALA A 147 -20.66 2.25 -2.92
C ALA A 147 -21.98 2.63 -3.62
N THR A 148 -22.52 3.83 -3.36
CA THR A 148 -23.73 4.31 -4.06
C THR A 148 -23.48 4.57 -5.54
N ILE A 149 -22.32 5.15 -5.89
CA ILE A 149 -21.88 5.31 -7.28
C ILE A 149 -21.73 3.94 -7.97
N LEU A 150 -21.12 2.97 -7.30
CA LEU A 150 -20.93 1.62 -7.84
C LEU A 150 -22.25 0.94 -8.17
N GLY A 151 -23.24 1.06 -7.27
CA GLY A 151 -24.60 0.57 -7.49
C GLY A 151 -25.34 1.32 -8.60
N SER A 152 -25.11 2.63 -8.73
CA SER A 152 -25.63 3.43 -9.85
C SER A 152 -25.02 3.01 -11.19
N LEU A 153 -23.70 2.83 -11.27
CA LEU A 153 -23.00 2.33 -12.45
C LEU A 153 -23.46 0.92 -12.83
N GLY A 154 -23.77 0.08 -11.85
CA GLY A 154 -24.36 -1.24 -12.06
C GLY A 154 -25.71 -1.16 -12.79
N ARG A 155 -26.63 -0.36 -12.25
CA ARG A 155 -27.95 -0.13 -12.85
C ARG A 155 -27.87 0.52 -14.23
N PHE A 156 -26.97 1.48 -14.39
CA PHE A 156 -26.69 2.14 -15.67
C PHE A 156 -26.21 1.13 -16.72
N GLY A 157 -25.27 0.27 -16.35
CA GLY A 157 -24.75 -0.80 -17.20
C GLY A 157 -25.82 -1.75 -17.73
N VAL A 158 -26.68 -2.25 -16.83
CA VAL A 158 -27.81 -3.12 -17.21
C VAL A 158 -28.78 -2.41 -18.14
N LYS A 159 -29.12 -1.14 -17.85
CA LYS A 159 -30.00 -0.35 -18.71
C LYS A 159 -29.39 -0.14 -20.09
N LEU A 160 -28.09 0.18 -20.16
CA LEU A 160 -27.39 0.41 -21.42
C LEU A 160 -27.36 -0.86 -22.28
N GLN A 161 -27.09 -2.01 -21.66
CA GLN A 161 -27.13 -3.31 -22.33
C GLN A 161 -28.52 -3.61 -22.89
N ASN A 162 -29.59 -3.33 -22.14
CA ASN A 162 -30.96 -3.58 -22.59
C ASN A 162 -31.38 -2.68 -23.76
N VAL A 163 -30.86 -1.45 -23.84
CA VAL A 163 -31.26 -0.48 -24.88
C VAL A 163 -30.39 -0.60 -26.14
N THR A 164 -29.08 -0.74 -25.98
CA THR A 164 -28.10 -0.67 -27.09
C THR A 164 -27.44 -2.01 -27.42
N GLY A 165 -27.65 -3.03 -26.59
CA GLY A 165 -26.89 -4.30 -26.65
C GLY A 165 -25.42 -4.16 -26.22
N LEU A 166 -24.94 -2.93 -25.94
CA LEU A 166 -23.57 -2.64 -25.54
C LEU A 166 -23.52 -2.27 -24.06
N THR A 167 -22.45 -2.71 -23.40
CA THR A 167 -22.30 -2.54 -21.95
C THR A 167 -21.10 -1.65 -21.59
N PHE A 168 -20.12 -1.51 -22.50
CA PHE A 168 -18.80 -0.87 -22.27
C PHE A 168 -18.11 -1.32 -20.95
N GLY A 169 -18.46 -2.52 -20.46
CA GLY A 169 -18.02 -3.05 -19.18
C GLY A 169 -18.79 -2.56 -17.95
N PHE A 170 -19.62 -1.51 -18.05
CA PHE A 170 -20.44 -1.03 -16.94
C PHE A 170 -21.50 -2.06 -16.55
N GLY A 171 -21.60 -2.42 -15.27
CA GLY A 171 -22.46 -3.53 -14.83
C GLY A 171 -21.67 -4.76 -14.39
N ASN A 172 -20.42 -4.89 -14.86
CA ASN A 172 -19.46 -5.79 -14.25
C ASN A 172 -18.89 -5.14 -12.96
N PRO A 173 -18.97 -5.80 -11.78
CA PRO A 173 -18.45 -5.24 -10.53
C PRO A 173 -16.96 -4.86 -10.60
N THR A 174 -16.14 -5.66 -11.27
CA THR A 174 -14.70 -5.42 -11.41
C THR A 174 -14.42 -4.17 -12.23
N VAL A 175 -15.10 -3.98 -13.36
CA VAL A 175 -14.91 -2.78 -14.21
C VAL A 175 -15.40 -1.52 -13.49
N ASN A 176 -16.55 -1.61 -12.82
CA ASN A 176 -17.05 -0.50 -12.02
C ASN A 176 -16.06 -0.14 -10.91
N LEU A 177 -15.44 -1.13 -10.25
CA LEU A 177 -14.41 -0.94 -9.23
C LEU A 177 -13.15 -0.29 -9.80
N VAL A 178 -12.70 -0.73 -10.97
CA VAL A 178 -11.57 -0.10 -11.69
C VAL A 178 -11.86 1.37 -11.92
N PHE A 179 -13.04 1.69 -12.47
CA PHE A 179 -13.44 3.06 -12.77
C PHE A 179 -13.38 3.98 -11.54
N VAL A 180 -14.01 3.59 -10.43
CA VAL A 180 -14.04 4.44 -9.23
C VAL A 180 -12.64 4.61 -8.62
N HIS A 181 -11.77 3.60 -8.70
CA HIS A 181 -10.39 3.72 -8.22
C HIS A 181 -9.51 4.54 -9.15
N VAL A 182 -9.76 4.54 -10.45
CA VAL A 182 -9.11 5.47 -11.39
C VAL A 182 -9.49 6.90 -11.01
N VAL A 183 -10.78 7.18 -10.84
CA VAL A 183 -11.27 8.53 -10.47
C VAL A 183 -10.67 9.00 -9.15
N TYR A 184 -10.67 8.15 -8.13
CA TYR A 184 -10.06 8.45 -6.84
C TYR A 184 -8.53 8.64 -6.94
N GLY A 185 -7.85 7.80 -7.72
CA GLY A 185 -6.41 7.81 -7.86
C GLY A 185 -5.84 8.99 -8.66
N ILE A 186 -6.62 9.60 -9.57
CA ILE A 186 -6.16 10.69 -10.45
C ILE A 186 -5.58 11.87 -9.65
N GLY A 187 -6.16 12.22 -8.50
CA GLY A 187 -5.64 13.30 -7.65
C GLY A 187 -4.21 13.02 -7.19
N PHE A 188 -3.98 11.81 -6.67
CA PHE A 188 -2.67 11.36 -6.19
C PHE A 188 -1.66 11.24 -7.32
N THR A 189 -2.00 10.55 -8.42
CA THR A 189 -1.07 10.33 -9.53
C THR A 189 -0.68 11.66 -10.18
N THR A 190 -1.63 12.58 -10.39
CA THR A 190 -1.35 13.92 -10.93
C THR A 190 -0.41 14.70 -10.01
N LEU A 191 -0.62 14.64 -8.69
CA LEU A 191 0.23 15.31 -7.71
C LEU A 191 1.66 14.79 -7.74
N PHE A 192 1.84 13.46 -7.83
CA PHE A 192 3.17 12.87 -7.95
C PHE A 192 3.89 13.36 -9.21
N PHE A 193 3.25 13.29 -10.38
CA PHE A 193 3.88 13.71 -11.64
C PHE A 193 4.07 15.21 -11.80
N ARG A 194 3.37 16.04 -11.02
CA ARG A 194 3.60 17.49 -11.02
C ARG A 194 4.83 17.89 -10.19
N ASN A 195 5.12 17.12 -9.14
CA ASN A 195 6.22 17.41 -8.22
C ASN A 195 7.60 16.92 -8.71
N TYR A 196 7.64 16.18 -9.82
CA TYR A 196 8.85 15.75 -10.54
C TYR A 196 8.87 16.38 -11.94
#